data_AF-A0A842YCS5-F1
#
_entry.id   AF-A0A842YCS5-F1
#
_cell.length_a   1.000
_cell.length_b   1.000
_cell.length_c   1.000
_cell.angle_alpha   90.00
_cell.angle_beta   90.00
_cell.angle_gamma   90.00
#
_symmetry.space_group_name_H-M   'P 1'
#
loop_
_entity.id
_entity.type
_entity.pdbx_description
1 polymer ?
#
loop_
_entity_poly.entity_id
_entity_poly.type
_entity_poly.pdbx_seq_one_letter_code
_entity_poly.pdbx_strand_id
1 'polypeptide(L)'
;GPGLAVEAVGAGHEAANSIDLFLRGLDMIETRAKAQPRAPRPELEQEELPGGTRAKMKALPAKTRAANFDEVELGFSEKIAVKESERCLNCAICCECKLCVEACEKDAIDHCMVDEEIELTVGAIVAATGFQEISMEELPEYGGGKFKRVITGGQYGRLLSLVGPTAGKVLIPPEYIDTPKKIAFINCAGSRDEKCRPWCCNFGCMYTLRHVEMTHREYHDDIDQWVIYHELRAGGKEYEQFYGRVRQHSAKFVRGFPSDFTEEKDGTISFTIFDQGSGQLLRLNFDLVVLTMAVDPSEGAAELAHMLGVDRSEGGFMKELHPKLEPVNTKARGVFIAGAAQSPKDIPSCVSDGKAAASAASSHVLKG
;
A
#
# COMPACT_ATOMS: atom_id res chain seq x y z
N GLY A 1 33.87 -7.98 13.59
CA GLY A 1 32.66 -7.18 13.41
C GLY A 1 31.64 -7.93 12.58
N PRO A 2 30.37 -7.50 12.50
CA PRO A 2 29.39 -8.13 11.65
C PRO A 2 29.82 -7.92 10.19
N GLY A 3 30.41 -8.95 9.59
CA GLY A 3 30.08 -9.26 8.20
C GLY A 3 28.55 -9.31 8.18
N LEU A 4 27.96 -8.24 7.62
CA LEU A 4 26.66 -7.69 7.99
C LEU A 4 25.59 -8.78 8.06
N ALA A 5 24.54 -8.62 8.87
CA ALA A 5 23.41 -9.57 8.90
C ALA A 5 22.95 -9.99 7.49
N VAL A 6 23.10 -9.11 6.50
CA VAL A 6 22.93 -9.35 5.07
C VAL A 6 23.85 -10.43 4.48
N GLU A 7 25.14 -10.48 4.84
CA GLU A 7 26.07 -11.55 4.46
C GLU A 7 25.74 -12.87 5.16
N ALA A 8 25.35 -12.83 6.43
CA ALA A 8 24.92 -14.02 7.15
C ALA A 8 23.61 -14.61 6.57
N VAL A 9 22.65 -13.74 6.23
CA VAL A 9 21.40 -14.10 5.53
C VAL A 9 21.71 -14.57 4.11
N GLY A 10 22.61 -13.89 3.39
CA GLY A 10 23.06 -14.29 2.06
C GLY A 10 23.74 -15.66 2.05
N ALA A 11 24.63 -15.93 3.00
CA ALA A 11 25.25 -17.23 3.20
C ALA A 11 24.21 -18.30 3.60
N GLY A 12 23.20 -17.93 4.39
CA GLY A 12 22.07 -18.80 4.72
C GLY A 12 21.26 -19.19 3.48
N HIS A 13 20.95 -18.23 2.60
CA HIS A 13 20.27 -18.49 1.33
C HIS A 13 21.13 -19.33 0.38
N GLU A 14 22.44 -19.07 0.29
CA GLU A 14 23.36 -19.85 -0.54
C GLU A 14 23.47 -21.31 -0.04
N ALA A 15 23.53 -21.51 1.27
CA ALA A 15 23.54 -22.83 1.88
C ALA A 15 22.22 -23.57 1.63
N ALA A 16 21.07 -22.90 1.82
CA ALA A 16 19.76 -23.51 1.59
C ALA A 16 19.57 -23.93 0.12
N ASN A 17 19.97 -23.07 -0.83
CA ASN A 17 19.92 -23.39 -2.25
C ASN A 17 20.87 -24.54 -2.61
N SER A 18 22.07 -24.57 -2.03
CA SER A 18 23.02 -25.67 -2.25
C SER A 18 22.48 -27.01 -1.73
N ILE A 19 21.80 -27.01 -0.58
CA ILE A 19 21.17 -28.20 -0.01
C ILE A 19 20.01 -28.68 -0.90
N ASP A 20 19.14 -27.79 -1.36
CA ASP A 20 18.04 -28.15 -2.26
C ASP A 20 18.53 -28.74 -3.59
N LEU A 21 19.57 -28.15 -4.20
CA LEU A 21 20.18 -28.67 -5.42
C LEU A 21 20.81 -30.05 -5.22
N PHE A 22 21.53 -30.24 -4.10
CA PHE A 22 22.11 -31.53 -3.74
C PHE A 22 21.03 -32.61 -3.59
N LEU A 23 19.92 -32.32 -2.89
CA LEU A 23 18.81 -33.25 -2.70
C LEU A 23 18.10 -33.62 -4.01
N ARG A 24 18.18 -32.77 -5.03
CA ARG A 24 17.62 -32.99 -6.37
C ARG A 24 18.62 -33.64 -7.35
N GLY A 25 19.86 -33.89 -6.94
CA GLY A 25 20.91 -34.47 -7.79
C GLY A 25 21.47 -33.50 -8.85
N LEU A 26 21.36 -32.19 -8.61
CA LEU A 26 21.83 -31.13 -9.50
C LEU A 26 23.19 -30.56 -9.02
N ASP A 27 23.90 -29.84 -9.90
CA ASP A 27 25.18 -29.19 -9.55
C ASP A 27 24.95 -28.03 -8.58
N MET A 28 25.66 -28.05 -7.45
CA MET A 28 25.56 -27.07 -6.35
C MET A 28 26.19 -25.70 -6.67
N ILE A 29 26.89 -25.56 -7.81
CA ILE A 29 27.62 -24.34 -8.18
C ILE A 29 26.90 -23.56 -9.29
N GLU A 30 26.06 -24.21 -10.10
CA GLU A 30 25.53 -23.66 -11.35
C GLU A 30 24.70 -22.37 -11.17
N THR A 31 24.03 -22.20 -10.02
CA THR A 31 23.15 -21.06 -9.73
C THR A 31 23.75 -20.03 -8.77
N ARG A 32 25.04 -20.13 -8.42
CA ARG A 32 25.68 -19.14 -7.53
C ARG A 32 25.79 -17.80 -8.25
N ALA A 33 25.01 -16.82 -7.80
CA ALA A 33 25.08 -15.46 -8.31
C ALA A 33 26.51 -14.91 -8.13
N LYS A 34 27.10 -14.36 -9.19
CA LYS A 34 28.39 -13.68 -9.09
C LYS A 34 28.23 -12.46 -8.19
N ALA A 35 29.06 -12.37 -7.15
CA ALA A 35 29.07 -11.23 -6.25
C ALA A 35 29.28 -9.94 -7.06
N GLN A 36 28.30 -9.03 -7.01
CA GLN A 36 28.50 -7.71 -7.58
C GLN A 36 29.54 -6.95 -6.74
N PRO A 37 30.42 -6.16 -7.36
CA PRO A 37 31.37 -5.34 -6.62
C PRO A 37 30.58 -4.35 -5.75
N ARG A 38 30.76 -4.45 -4.43
CA ARG A 38 30.20 -3.48 -3.48
C ARG A 38 31.02 -2.20 -3.52
N ALA A 39 30.34 -1.07 -3.32
CA ALA A 39 31.04 0.17 -2.99
C ALA A 39 31.91 -0.07 -1.73
N PRO A 40 33.14 0.47 -1.69
CA PRO A 40 34.01 0.30 -0.54
C PRO A 40 33.31 0.84 0.71
N ARG A 41 33.26 0.02 1.75
CA ARG A 41 32.73 0.40 3.05
C ARG A 41 33.66 1.48 3.64
N PRO A 42 33.15 2.61 4.12
CA PRO A 42 33.94 3.52 4.94
C PRO A 42 34.51 2.73 6.13
N GLU A 43 35.81 2.87 6.40
CA GLU A 43 36.40 2.35 7.61
C GLU A 43 35.86 3.15 8.79
N LEU A 44 35.09 2.49 9.65
CA LEU A 44 34.50 3.07 10.85
C LEU A 44 35.26 2.50 12.05
N GLU A 45 35.70 3.37 12.95
CA GLU A 45 36.14 2.95 14.27
C GLU A 45 34.91 2.46 15.04
N GLN A 46 34.72 1.14 15.07
CA GLN A 46 33.70 0.52 15.90
C GLN A 46 34.25 0.38 17.31
N GLU A 47 33.62 1.05 18.29
CA GLU A 47 33.86 0.74 19.69
C GLU A 47 33.49 -0.74 19.93
N GLU A 48 34.46 -1.53 20.40
CA GLU A 48 34.21 -2.91 20.83
C GLU A 48 33.34 -2.87 22.09
N LEU A 49 32.03 -3.00 21.92
CA LEU A 49 31.13 -3.23 23.06
C LEU A 49 31.55 -4.52 23.77
N PRO A 50 31.78 -4.51 25.09
CA PRO A 50 32.26 -5.68 25.80
C PRO A 50 31.23 -6.81 25.70
N GLY A 51 31.62 -7.88 25.02
CA GLY A 51 30.85 -9.13 25.01
C GLY A 51 30.66 -9.68 26.43
N GLY A 52 29.55 -10.37 26.66
CA GLY A 52 29.23 -10.98 27.96
C GLY A 52 28.31 -12.20 27.84
N THR A 53 28.25 -13.04 28.89
CA THR A 53 27.33 -14.18 28.97
C THR A 53 25.90 -13.73 29.26
N ARG A 54 24.93 -14.23 28.50
CA ARG A 54 23.49 -13.97 28.72
C ARG A 54 23.04 -14.46 30.11
N ALA A 55 22.23 -13.65 30.77
CA ALA A 55 21.54 -14.04 32.00
C ALA A 55 20.63 -15.24 31.72
N LYS A 56 20.64 -16.23 32.62
CA LYS A 56 19.77 -17.40 32.52
C LYS A 56 18.39 -17.09 33.11
N MET A 57 17.33 -17.33 32.34
CA MET A 57 15.95 -17.21 32.80
C MET A 57 15.76 -18.12 34.02
N LYS A 58 15.24 -17.56 35.12
CA LYS A 58 14.94 -18.36 36.31
C LYS A 58 13.68 -19.16 36.05
N ALA A 59 13.78 -20.47 36.17
CA ALA A 59 12.64 -21.37 36.01
C ALA A 59 12.18 -21.93 37.37
N LEU A 60 10.88 -22.10 37.53
CA LEU A 60 10.31 -22.80 38.69
C LEU A 60 10.83 -24.25 38.72
N PRO A 61 11.25 -24.79 39.88
CA PRO A 61 11.76 -26.15 39.98
C PRO A 61 10.74 -27.20 39.51
N ALA A 62 11.20 -28.21 38.77
CA ALA A 62 10.35 -29.24 38.17
C ALA A 62 9.43 -29.97 39.18
N LYS A 63 9.87 -30.17 40.42
CA LYS A 63 9.04 -30.79 41.47
C LYS A 63 7.85 -29.92 41.88
N THR A 64 8.02 -28.61 41.85
CA THR A 64 6.98 -27.63 42.21
C THR A 64 6.02 -27.44 41.04
N ARG A 65 6.54 -27.40 39.81
CA ARG A 65 5.75 -27.35 38.57
C ARG A 65 4.76 -28.52 38.42
N ALA A 66 5.05 -29.67 39.02
CA ALA A 66 4.17 -30.83 38.94
C ALA A 66 2.90 -30.70 39.80
N ALA A 67 2.85 -29.72 40.71
CA ALA A 67 1.81 -29.60 41.72
C ALA A 67 0.94 -28.32 41.57
N ASN A 68 1.24 -27.44 40.62
CA ASN A 68 0.51 -26.19 40.38
C ASN A 68 0.57 -25.77 38.90
N PHE A 69 -0.14 -24.69 38.57
CA PHE A 69 -0.14 -24.06 37.24
C PHE A 69 0.51 -22.67 37.29
N ASP A 70 1.45 -22.48 38.22
CA ASP A 70 2.12 -21.19 38.40
C ASP A 70 3.10 -20.93 37.24
N GLU A 71 3.42 -19.65 37.01
CA GLU A 71 4.31 -19.23 35.93
C GLU A 71 5.69 -19.91 36.04
N VAL A 72 6.10 -20.57 34.95
CA VAL A 72 7.34 -21.36 34.94
C VAL A 72 8.55 -20.48 34.75
N GLU A 73 8.46 -19.45 33.93
CA GLU A 73 9.52 -18.47 33.70
C GLU A 73 9.32 -17.29 34.65
N LEU A 74 10.10 -17.25 35.72
CA LEU A 74 9.92 -16.28 36.81
C LEU A 74 10.46 -14.87 36.47
N GLY A 75 10.76 -14.64 35.18
CA GLY A 75 11.33 -13.41 34.68
C GLY A 75 12.74 -13.09 35.20
N PHE A 76 13.21 -11.91 34.83
CA PHE A 76 14.40 -11.29 35.39
C PHE A 76 14.03 -10.30 36.49
N SER A 77 14.92 -10.12 37.47
CA SER A 77 14.82 -8.94 38.33
C SER A 77 15.09 -7.70 37.49
N GLU A 78 14.51 -6.56 37.87
CA GLU A 78 14.69 -5.27 37.20
C GLU A 78 16.16 -4.97 36.88
N LYS A 79 17.07 -5.18 37.83
CA LYS A 79 18.52 -5.00 37.63
C LYS A 79 19.10 -5.89 36.52
N ILE A 80 18.63 -7.12 36.39
CA ILE A 80 19.09 -8.04 35.35
C ILE A 80 18.44 -7.67 34.01
N ALA A 81 17.16 -7.31 34.01
CA ALA A 81 16.45 -6.86 32.83
C ALA A 81 17.11 -5.62 32.20
N VAL A 82 17.43 -4.60 33.01
CA VAL A 82 18.14 -3.38 32.55
C VAL A 82 19.51 -3.71 31.99
N LYS A 83 20.29 -4.55 32.69
CA LYS A 83 21.61 -4.98 32.21
C LYS A 83 21.54 -5.77 30.90
N GLU A 84 20.46 -6.52 30.68
CA GLU A 84 20.28 -7.32 29.47
C GLU A 84 19.68 -6.50 28.31
N SER A 85 18.91 -5.43 28.60
CA SER A 85 18.49 -4.45 27.59
C SER A 85 19.63 -3.57 27.10
N GLU A 86 20.61 -3.25 27.96
CA GLU A 86 21.84 -2.54 27.57
C GLU A 86 22.71 -3.33 26.57
N ARG A 87 22.44 -4.64 26.40
CA ARG A 87 23.10 -5.51 25.43
C ARG A 87 22.33 -5.68 24.13
N CYS A 88 21.14 -5.08 24.01
CA CYS A 88 20.32 -5.17 22.82
C CYS A 88 20.95 -4.37 21.67
N LEU A 89 21.37 -5.05 20.59
CA LEU A 89 21.87 -4.41 19.37
C LEU A 89 20.76 -3.92 18.41
N ASN A 90 19.50 -3.96 18.90
CA ASN A 90 18.22 -3.57 18.31
C ASN A 90 17.87 -4.07 16.89
N CYS A 91 16.59 -4.40 16.71
CA CYS A 91 15.97 -4.96 15.50
C CYS A 91 14.91 -3.98 14.97
N ALA A 92 15.30 -3.02 14.13
CA ALA A 92 14.39 -2.12 13.40
C ALA A 92 15.07 -1.48 12.17
N ILE A 93 14.25 -0.91 11.26
CA ILE A 93 14.63 -0.23 10.01
C ILE A 93 15.75 0.82 10.22
N CYS A 94 15.80 1.45 11.39
CA CYS A 94 16.95 2.21 11.89
C CYS A 94 17.50 1.52 13.13
N CYS A 95 18.78 1.15 13.12
CA CYS A 95 19.48 0.56 14.27
C CYS A 95 20.34 1.57 15.05
N GLU A 96 20.07 2.87 14.86
CA GLU A 96 20.84 3.97 15.45
C GLU A 96 22.36 3.90 15.24
N CYS A 97 22.81 3.27 14.15
CA CYS A 97 24.23 3.19 13.80
C CYS A 97 24.91 4.54 13.48
N LYS A 98 24.14 5.65 13.46
CA LYS A 98 24.56 7.02 13.15
C LYS A 98 25.26 7.24 11.79
N LEU A 99 25.35 6.22 10.93
CA LEU A 99 25.91 6.35 9.58
C LEU A 99 25.21 7.40 8.72
N CYS A 100 23.90 7.58 8.91
CA CYS A 100 23.16 8.63 8.25
C CYS A 100 23.62 10.03 8.69
N VAL A 101 23.92 10.21 9.99
CA VAL A 101 24.43 11.48 10.56
C VAL A 101 25.79 11.79 9.96
N GLU A 102 26.71 10.83 9.94
CA GLU A 102 28.04 11.00 9.35
C GLU A 102 27.99 11.31 7.86
N ALA A 103 27.08 10.68 7.11
CA ALA A 103 26.90 10.94 5.68
C ALA A 103 26.23 12.30 5.39
N CYS A 104 25.64 12.96 6.40
CA CYS A 104 24.90 14.20 6.22
C CYS A 104 25.84 15.41 6.25
N GLU A 105 26.28 15.87 5.07
CA GLU A 105 27.12 17.08 4.94
C GLU A 105 26.49 18.38 5.48
N LYS A 106 25.19 18.37 5.76
CA LYS A 106 24.43 19.52 6.26
C LYS A 106 24.19 19.45 7.77
N ASP A 107 24.67 18.41 8.44
CA ASP A 107 24.47 18.18 9.88
C ASP A 107 22.99 18.28 10.29
N ALA A 108 22.08 17.85 9.42
CA ALA A 108 20.64 18.06 9.58
C ALA A 108 19.93 16.97 10.38
N ILE A 109 20.61 15.85 10.68
CA ILE A 109 20.01 14.69 11.34
C ILE A 109 20.24 14.78 12.84
N ASP A 110 19.17 15.02 13.58
CA ASP A 110 19.17 15.05 15.03
C ASP A 110 18.31 13.90 15.60
N HIS A 111 18.96 12.94 16.26
CA HIS A 111 18.30 11.82 16.93
C HIS A 111 17.70 12.20 18.30
N CYS A 112 17.97 13.40 18.79
CA CYS A 112 17.41 13.94 20.02
C CYS A 112 16.24 14.88 19.76
N MET A 113 15.81 15.03 18.50
CA MET A 113 14.62 15.79 18.15
C MET A 113 13.40 15.20 18.86
N VAL A 114 12.66 16.07 19.55
CA VAL A 114 11.42 15.73 20.27
C VAL A 114 10.24 16.44 19.63
N ASP A 115 9.04 15.91 19.86
CA ASP A 115 7.80 16.54 19.41
C ASP A 115 7.65 17.94 20.05
N GLU A 116 7.21 18.90 19.26
CA GLU A 116 6.92 20.26 19.69
C GLU A 116 5.42 20.53 19.54
N GLU A 117 4.79 21.02 20.61
CA GLU A 117 3.41 21.52 20.55
C GLU A 117 3.41 23.00 20.17
N ILE A 118 2.80 23.30 19.02
CA ILE A 118 2.68 24.67 18.51
C ILE A 118 1.23 25.13 18.68
N GLU A 119 1.01 26.17 19.48
CA GLU A 119 -0.31 26.78 19.64
C GLU A 119 -0.57 27.82 18.54
N LEU A 120 -1.58 27.59 17.71
CA LEU A 120 -1.99 28.50 16.64
C LEU A 120 -3.42 28.98 16.87
N THR A 121 -3.61 30.29 16.98
CA THR A 121 -4.94 30.89 16.91
C THR A 121 -5.36 31.03 15.45
N VAL A 122 -6.38 30.28 15.03
CA VAL A 122 -6.89 30.28 13.65
C VAL A 122 -8.36 30.68 13.61
N GLY A 123 -8.76 31.41 12.55
CA GLY A 123 -10.16 31.81 12.34
C GLY A 123 -10.99 30.79 11.55
N ALA A 124 -10.35 29.87 10.83
CA ALA A 124 -11.03 28.82 10.06
C ALA A 124 -10.12 27.60 9.88
N ILE A 125 -10.73 26.42 9.73
CA ILE A 125 -10.07 25.14 9.48
C ILE A 125 -10.64 24.53 8.20
N VAL A 126 -9.76 24.02 7.32
CA VAL A 126 -10.16 23.26 6.13
C VAL A 126 -9.64 21.83 6.23
N ALA A 127 -10.53 20.86 6.37
CA ALA A 127 -10.18 19.45 6.38
C ALA A 127 -10.11 18.89 4.95
N ALA A 128 -8.92 18.46 4.54
CA ALA A 128 -8.63 17.93 3.21
C ALA A 128 -7.77 16.65 3.28
N THR A 129 -8.10 15.76 4.23
CA THR A 129 -7.29 14.57 4.57
C THR A 129 -7.33 13.46 3.52
N GLY A 130 -8.21 13.56 2.52
CA GLY A 130 -8.26 12.63 1.40
C GLY A 130 -8.95 11.30 1.73
N PHE A 131 -8.43 10.22 1.16
CA PHE A 131 -8.98 8.87 1.25
C PHE A 131 -7.86 7.83 1.32
N GLN A 132 -8.22 6.59 1.62
CA GLN A 132 -7.34 5.42 1.50
C GLN A 132 -8.03 4.27 0.76
N GLU A 133 -7.25 3.43 0.07
CA GLU A 133 -7.75 2.17 -0.49
C GLU A 133 -8.08 1.21 0.67
N ILE A 134 -9.13 0.41 0.48
CA ILE A 134 -9.48 -0.66 1.43
C ILE A 134 -8.42 -1.77 1.38
N SER A 135 -8.33 -2.59 2.43
CA SER A 135 -7.39 -3.71 2.41
C SER A 135 -7.86 -4.79 1.43
N MET A 136 -6.92 -5.35 0.67
CA MET A 136 -7.22 -6.50 -0.21
C MET A 136 -7.65 -7.73 0.59
N GLU A 137 -7.29 -7.82 1.87
CA GLU A 137 -7.72 -8.91 2.76
C GLU A 137 -9.23 -8.92 3.00
N GLU A 138 -9.89 -7.76 2.86
CA GLU A 138 -11.35 -7.62 2.96
C GLU A 138 -12.09 -8.19 1.73
N LEU A 139 -11.35 -8.57 0.70
CA LEU A 139 -11.87 -9.04 -0.59
C LEU A 139 -11.49 -10.52 -0.85
N PRO A 140 -12.06 -11.48 -0.09
CA PRO A 140 -11.72 -12.90 -0.22
C PRO A 140 -12.04 -13.47 -1.60
N GLU A 141 -13.05 -12.93 -2.29
CA GLU A 141 -13.44 -13.33 -3.64
C GLU A 141 -12.37 -13.03 -4.70
N TYR A 142 -11.48 -12.07 -4.43
CA TYR A 142 -10.31 -11.75 -5.25
C TYR A 142 -9.01 -12.39 -4.71
N GLY A 143 -9.13 -13.33 -3.76
CA GLY A 143 -8.01 -14.04 -3.15
C GLY A 143 -7.54 -13.46 -1.82
N GLY A 144 -8.10 -12.35 -1.33
CA GLY A 144 -7.82 -11.84 0.02
C GLY A 144 -6.34 -11.52 0.27
N GLY A 145 -5.61 -11.03 -0.74
CA GLY A 145 -4.16 -10.75 -0.64
C GLY A 145 -3.23 -11.97 -0.73
N LYS A 146 -3.76 -13.18 -0.94
CA LYS A 146 -2.95 -14.41 -1.05
C LYS A 146 -2.15 -14.45 -2.35
N PHE A 147 -2.76 -14.04 -3.46
CA PHE A 147 -2.15 -14.10 -4.78
C PHE A 147 -1.18 -12.94 -4.99
N LYS A 148 0.12 -13.24 -5.14
CA LYS A 148 1.15 -12.20 -5.32
C LYS A 148 0.99 -11.41 -6.62
N ARG A 149 0.45 -12.05 -7.67
CA ARG A 149 0.18 -11.43 -8.98
C ARG A 149 -1.17 -10.71 -9.06
N VAL A 150 -1.86 -10.53 -7.94
CA VAL A 150 -3.03 -9.64 -7.82
C VAL A 150 -2.59 -8.41 -7.05
N ILE A 151 -2.61 -7.24 -7.70
CA ILE A 151 -2.15 -5.98 -7.12
C ILE A 151 -3.25 -4.91 -7.19
N THR A 152 -3.15 -3.86 -6.37
CA THR A 152 -4.09 -2.74 -6.45
C THR A 152 -3.75 -1.80 -7.60
N GLY A 153 -4.72 -0.99 -8.01
CA GLY A 153 -4.52 0.11 -8.93
C GLY A 153 -3.39 1.04 -8.45
N GLY A 154 -3.40 1.44 -7.17
CA GLY A 154 -2.33 2.25 -6.57
C GLY A 154 -0.94 1.64 -6.75
N GLN A 155 -0.79 0.33 -6.49
CA GLN A 155 0.46 -0.41 -6.71
C GLN A 155 0.87 -0.40 -8.19
N TYR A 156 -0.07 -0.66 -9.11
CA TYR A 156 0.19 -0.57 -10.55
C TYR A 156 0.64 0.82 -10.99
N GLY A 157 0.04 1.87 -10.42
CA GLY A 157 0.43 3.26 -10.66
C GLY A 157 1.87 3.55 -10.20
N ARG A 158 2.37 2.87 -9.16
CA ARG A 158 3.78 2.94 -8.75
C ARG A 158 4.69 2.24 -9.75
N LEU A 159 4.29 1.10 -10.33
CA LEU A 159 5.07 0.42 -11.37
C LEU A 159 5.21 1.29 -12.63
N LEU A 160 4.13 1.94 -13.05
CA LEU A 160 4.14 2.87 -14.20
C LEU A 160 4.90 4.18 -13.95
N SER A 161 5.27 4.48 -12.71
CA SER A 161 5.93 5.74 -12.37
C SER A 161 7.43 5.68 -12.68
N LEU A 162 7.96 6.70 -13.37
CA LEU A 162 9.40 6.83 -13.63
C LEU A 162 10.24 6.97 -12.35
N VAL A 163 9.66 7.52 -11.28
CA VAL A 163 10.22 7.57 -9.92
C VAL A 163 9.65 6.45 -9.03
N GLY A 164 9.13 5.41 -9.68
CA GLY A 164 8.62 4.18 -9.08
C GLY A 164 9.74 3.21 -8.71
N PRO A 165 9.41 2.16 -7.94
CA PRO A 165 10.38 1.12 -7.57
C PRO A 165 10.94 0.36 -8.80
N THR A 166 10.20 0.35 -9.91
CA THR A 166 10.59 -0.32 -11.16
C THR A 166 10.94 0.67 -12.28
N ALA A 167 11.15 1.95 -11.95
CA ALA A 167 11.53 3.02 -12.88
C ALA A 167 10.65 3.08 -14.16
N GLY A 168 9.33 2.90 -14.01
CA GLY A 168 8.36 2.96 -15.09
C GLY A 168 8.07 1.62 -15.77
N LYS A 169 8.78 0.55 -15.41
CA LYS A 169 8.57 -0.78 -16.00
C LYS A 169 7.46 -1.55 -15.26
N VAL A 170 6.51 -2.09 -16.01
CA VAL A 170 5.48 -3.01 -15.49
C VAL A 170 6.10 -4.40 -15.37
N LEU A 171 6.45 -4.79 -14.14
CA LEU A 171 7.10 -6.07 -13.84
C LEU A 171 6.22 -6.93 -12.92
N ILE A 172 6.27 -8.25 -13.10
CA ILE A 172 5.46 -9.21 -12.36
C ILE A 172 6.04 -9.42 -10.95
N PRO A 173 5.26 -9.22 -9.88
CA PRO A 173 5.67 -9.59 -8.52
C PRO A 173 5.67 -11.12 -8.29
N PRO A 174 6.42 -11.63 -7.29
CA PRO A 174 7.27 -10.89 -6.36
C PRO A 174 8.71 -10.66 -6.86
N GLU A 175 9.16 -11.32 -7.92
CA GLU A 175 10.55 -11.22 -8.38
C GLU A 175 10.84 -9.90 -9.11
N TYR A 176 9.81 -9.29 -9.72
CA TYR A 176 9.92 -8.05 -10.52
C TYR A 176 11.00 -8.14 -11.61
N ILE A 177 11.06 -9.27 -12.31
CA ILE A 177 12.01 -9.51 -13.41
C ILE A 177 11.29 -9.44 -14.76
N ASP A 178 10.21 -10.21 -14.89
CA ASP A 178 9.53 -10.38 -16.17
C ASP A 178 8.41 -9.35 -16.39
N THR A 179 8.19 -8.99 -17.65
CA THR A 179 7.06 -8.15 -18.07
C THR A 179 5.86 -9.05 -18.37
N PRO A 180 4.64 -8.73 -17.88
CA PRO A 180 3.45 -9.52 -18.18
C PRO A 180 3.12 -9.46 -19.67
N LYS A 181 2.68 -10.57 -20.24
CA LYS A 181 2.12 -10.64 -21.61
C LYS A 181 0.62 -10.45 -21.63
N LYS A 182 -0.05 -10.66 -20.49
CA LYS A 182 -1.50 -10.49 -20.39
C LYS A 182 -1.93 -9.93 -19.04
N ILE A 183 -2.66 -8.81 -19.06
CA ILE A 183 -3.11 -8.09 -17.86
C ILE A 183 -4.64 -8.00 -17.82
N ALA A 184 -5.22 -8.29 -16.65
CA ALA A 184 -6.62 -8.00 -16.35
C ALA A 184 -6.74 -6.79 -15.41
N PHE A 185 -7.44 -5.76 -15.83
CA PHE A 185 -7.89 -4.66 -15.00
C PHE A 185 -9.33 -4.90 -14.57
N ILE A 186 -9.57 -5.00 -13.27
CA ILE A 186 -10.89 -5.26 -12.70
C ILE A 186 -11.39 -4.00 -12.01
N ASN A 187 -12.50 -3.47 -12.50
CA ASN A 187 -13.17 -2.34 -11.87
C ASN A 187 -14.07 -2.78 -10.73
N CYS A 188 -14.32 -1.86 -9.80
CA CYS A 188 -15.29 -2.03 -8.72
C CYS A 188 -14.95 -3.15 -7.71
N ALA A 189 -13.65 -3.44 -7.49
CA ALA A 189 -13.26 -4.37 -6.43
C ALA A 189 -13.63 -3.78 -5.06
N GLY A 190 -14.64 -4.37 -4.40
CA GLY A 190 -15.21 -3.89 -3.13
C GLY A 190 -16.11 -2.64 -3.23
N SER A 191 -16.28 -2.04 -4.41
CA SER A 191 -17.17 -0.88 -4.63
C SER A 191 -18.44 -1.30 -5.32
N ARG A 192 -19.56 -0.64 -5.01
CA ARG A 192 -20.89 -1.01 -5.52
C ARG A 192 -21.23 -2.47 -5.19
N ASP A 193 -20.77 -2.91 -4.03
CA ASP A 193 -21.04 -4.22 -3.45
C ASP A 193 -21.75 -4.01 -2.11
N GLU A 194 -22.97 -4.52 -2.01
CA GLU A 194 -23.80 -4.45 -0.80
C GLU A 194 -23.17 -5.18 0.39
N LYS A 195 -22.26 -6.15 0.15
CA LYS A 195 -21.53 -6.85 1.22
C LYS A 195 -20.28 -6.11 1.68
N CYS A 196 -19.82 -5.14 0.89
CA CYS A 196 -18.59 -4.40 1.12
C CYS A 196 -18.92 -2.90 1.18
N ARG A 197 -18.68 -2.13 0.11
CA ARG A 197 -19.07 -0.73 0.01
C ARG A 197 -20.15 -0.55 -1.06
N PRO A 198 -21.40 -0.15 -0.72
CA PRO A 198 -22.47 0.03 -1.71
C PRO A 198 -22.28 1.26 -2.62
N TRP A 199 -21.33 2.14 -2.30
CA TRP A 199 -21.04 3.34 -3.11
C TRP A 199 -20.00 3.09 -4.21
N CYS A 200 -19.97 4.01 -5.18
CA CYS A 200 -18.96 4.04 -6.24
C CYS A 200 -17.79 4.93 -5.82
N CYS A 201 -16.55 4.50 -6.09
CA CYS A 201 -15.37 5.34 -5.89
C CYS A 201 -15.25 6.52 -6.88
N ASN A 202 -16.16 6.63 -7.87
CA ASN A 202 -16.30 7.72 -8.85
C ASN A 202 -15.15 7.85 -9.86
N PHE A 203 -13.89 7.87 -9.42
CA PHE A 203 -12.72 8.04 -10.29
C PHE A 203 -12.18 6.72 -10.89
N GLY A 204 -12.55 5.56 -10.32
CA GLY A 204 -11.93 4.26 -10.62
C GLY A 204 -11.98 3.85 -12.11
N CYS A 205 -13.09 4.10 -12.81
CA CYS A 205 -13.19 3.78 -14.24
C CYS A 205 -12.15 4.55 -15.06
N MET A 206 -12.00 5.85 -14.80
CA MET A 206 -11.06 6.71 -15.51
C MET A 206 -9.61 6.41 -15.13
N TYR A 207 -9.39 6.03 -13.87
CA TYR A 207 -8.09 5.58 -13.39
C TYR A 207 -7.60 4.33 -14.12
N THR A 208 -8.48 3.33 -14.29
CA THR A 208 -8.19 2.14 -15.09
C THR A 208 -7.90 2.48 -16.55
N LEU A 209 -8.72 3.32 -17.19
CA LEU A 209 -8.49 3.73 -18.58
C LEU A 209 -7.14 4.45 -18.75
N ARG A 210 -6.73 5.25 -17.77
CA ARG A 210 -5.39 5.87 -17.75
C ARG A 210 -4.29 4.83 -17.69
N HIS A 211 -4.41 3.82 -16.82
CA HIS A 211 -3.43 2.74 -16.75
C HIS A 211 -3.32 1.98 -18.06
N VAL A 212 -4.46 1.59 -18.64
CA VAL A 212 -4.50 0.89 -19.93
C VAL A 212 -3.82 1.69 -21.04
N GLU A 213 -4.14 2.98 -21.15
CA GLU A 213 -3.53 3.87 -22.13
C GLU A 213 -2.01 4.01 -21.92
N MET A 214 -1.57 4.20 -20.66
CA MET A 214 -0.15 4.33 -20.35
C MET A 214 0.64 3.07 -20.69
N THR A 215 0.08 1.90 -20.36
CA THR A 215 0.67 0.61 -20.69
C THR A 215 0.71 0.37 -22.19
N HIS A 216 -0.35 0.74 -22.93
CA HIS A 216 -0.34 0.64 -24.38
C HIS A 216 0.68 1.59 -25.04
N ARG A 217 0.92 2.76 -24.47
CA ARG A 217 1.96 3.67 -25.00
C ARG A 217 3.38 3.14 -24.87
N GLU A 218 3.65 2.43 -23.77
CA GLU A 218 4.97 1.88 -23.50
C GLU A 218 5.21 0.54 -24.20
N TYR A 219 4.19 -0.32 -24.25
CA TYR A 219 4.32 -1.70 -24.70
C TYR A 219 3.55 -2.03 -25.97
N HIS A 220 2.75 -1.10 -26.50
CA HIS A 220 1.93 -1.31 -27.69
C HIS A 220 1.09 -2.59 -27.61
N ASP A 221 1.31 -3.52 -28.55
CA ASP A 221 0.59 -4.80 -28.66
C ASP A 221 1.36 -5.95 -27.98
N ASP A 222 2.49 -5.69 -27.32
CA ASP A 222 3.28 -6.72 -26.62
C ASP A 222 2.57 -7.22 -25.34
N ILE A 223 1.57 -6.48 -24.85
CA ILE A 223 0.76 -6.81 -23.68
C ILE A 223 -0.72 -6.84 -24.09
N ASP A 224 -1.34 -8.01 -23.95
CA ASP A 224 -2.78 -8.16 -24.14
C ASP A 224 -3.54 -7.69 -22.90
N GLN A 225 -4.25 -6.56 -23.03
CA GLN A 225 -4.92 -5.88 -21.92
C GLN A 225 -6.44 -6.12 -21.94
N TRP A 226 -7.00 -6.44 -20.77
CA TRP A 226 -8.43 -6.71 -20.60
C TRP A 226 -9.00 -5.82 -19.49
N VAL A 227 -10.09 -5.12 -19.76
CA VAL A 227 -10.85 -4.34 -18.77
C VAL A 227 -12.15 -5.06 -18.46
N ILE A 228 -12.27 -5.56 -17.23
CA ILE A 228 -13.47 -6.20 -16.69
C ILE A 228 -14.25 -5.17 -15.87
N TYR A 229 -15.51 -4.93 -16.23
CA TYR A 229 -16.32 -3.87 -15.61
C TYR A 229 -17.81 -4.23 -15.53
N HIS A 230 -18.54 -3.58 -14.62
CA HIS A 230 -20.01 -3.63 -14.58
C HIS A 230 -20.62 -2.54 -15.47
N GLU A 231 -20.29 -1.29 -15.17
CA GLU A 231 -20.60 -0.12 -16.00
C GLU A 231 -19.38 0.79 -16.02
N LEU A 232 -19.07 1.33 -17.20
CA LEU A 232 -18.05 2.37 -17.33
C LEU A 232 -18.69 3.73 -17.05
N ARG A 233 -18.12 4.46 -16.10
CA ARG A 233 -18.59 5.80 -15.71
C ARG A 233 -17.56 6.85 -16.14
N ALA A 234 -17.81 7.44 -17.30
CA ALA A 234 -16.97 8.46 -17.93
C ALA A 234 -17.70 9.84 -17.96
N GLY A 235 -18.17 10.29 -16.79
CA GLY A 235 -19.11 11.44 -16.69
C GLY A 235 -18.49 12.84 -16.70
N GLY A 236 -17.15 12.95 -16.74
CA GLY A 236 -16.44 14.23 -16.75
C GLY A 236 -16.31 14.85 -18.15
N LYS A 237 -15.83 16.09 -18.22
CA LYS A 237 -15.49 16.73 -19.49
C LYS A 237 -14.44 15.89 -20.22
N GLU A 238 -14.71 15.54 -21.46
CA GLU A 238 -13.82 14.76 -22.34
C GLU A 238 -13.54 13.30 -21.91
N TYR A 239 -14.22 12.81 -20.87
CA TYR A 239 -13.99 11.46 -20.36
C TYR A 239 -14.54 10.39 -21.31
N GLU A 240 -15.71 10.62 -21.92
CA GLU A 240 -16.27 9.72 -22.94
C GLU A 240 -15.38 9.62 -24.18
N GLN A 241 -14.82 10.76 -24.62
CA GLN A 241 -13.88 10.80 -25.74
C GLN A 241 -12.59 10.04 -25.41
N PHE A 242 -12.11 10.14 -24.17
CA PHE A 242 -10.96 9.36 -23.72
C PHE A 242 -11.26 7.85 -23.69
N TYR A 243 -12.40 7.45 -23.14
CA TYR A 243 -12.88 6.07 -23.20
C TYR A 243 -12.95 5.56 -24.64
N GLY A 244 -13.52 6.34 -25.56
CA GLY A 244 -13.61 6.00 -26.98
C GLY A 244 -12.23 5.70 -27.61
N ARG A 245 -11.20 6.50 -27.29
CA ARG A 245 -9.83 6.26 -27.75
C ARG A 245 -9.25 4.96 -27.20
N VAL A 246 -9.32 4.76 -25.89
CA VAL A 246 -8.78 3.57 -25.22
C VAL A 246 -9.46 2.29 -25.72
N ARG A 247 -10.79 2.34 -25.95
CA ARG A 247 -11.56 1.22 -26.48
C ARG A 247 -11.18 0.81 -27.90
N GLN A 248 -10.72 1.75 -28.72
CA GLN A 248 -10.39 1.44 -30.11
C GLN A 248 -9.08 0.67 -30.26
N HIS A 249 -8.08 0.95 -29.40
CA HIS A 249 -6.71 0.53 -29.66
C HIS A 249 -5.98 -0.10 -28.46
N SER A 250 -6.47 0.06 -27.24
CA SER A 250 -5.61 -0.18 -26.06
C SER A 250 -6.01 -1.41 -25.23
N ALA A 251 -7.26 -1.87 -25.27
CA ALA A 251 -7.71 -3.04 -24.50
C ALA A 251 -9.00 -3.68 -25.02
N LYS A 252 -9.21 -4.94 -24.63
CA LYS A 252 -10.48 -5.66 -24.74
C LYS A 252 -11.37 -5.30 -23.56
N PHE A 253 -12.64 -5.04 -23.81
CA PHE A 253 -13.62 -4.64 -22.80
C PHE A 253 -14.63 -5.76 -22.59
N VAL A 254 -14.72 -6.27 -21.37
CA VAL A 254 -15.65 -7.33 -20.99
C VAL A 254 -16.58 -6.81 -19.90
N ARG A 255 -17.88 -6.79 -20.20
CA ARG A 255 -18.89 -6.43 -19.22
C ARG A 255 -19.28 -7.69 -18.45
N GLY A 256 -18.88 -7.78 -17.19
CA GLY A 256 -19.06 -9.01 -16.41
C GLY A 256 -18.64 -8.91 -14.96
N PHE A 257 -18.91 -10.00 -14.23
CA PHE A 257 -18.48 -10.20 -12.85
C PHE A 257 -17.46 -11.35 -12.84
N PRO A 258 -16.23 -11.12 -12.35
CA PRO A 258 -15.26 -12.19 -12.21
C PRO A 258 -15.58 -13.05 -10.97
N SER A 259 -15.33 -14.36 -11.07
CA SER A 259 -15.49 -15.34 -9.99
C SER A 259 -14.45 -16.44 -10.08
N ASP A 260 -14.34 -17.26 -9.03
CA ASP A 260 -13.56 -18.51 -9.05
C ASP A 260 -12.07 -18.31 -9.37
N PHE A 261 -11.45 -17.32 -8.72
CA PHE A 261 -10.01 -17.06 -8.84
C PHE A 261 -9.18 -18.25 -8.36
N THR A 262 -8.15 -18.60 -9.14
CA THR A 262 -7.24 -19.71 -8.86
C THR A 262 -5.83 -19.33 -9.29
N GLU A 263 -4.83 -19.66 -8.48
CA GLU A 263 -3.42 -19.59 -8.88
C GLU A 263 -3.04 -20.91 -9.58
N GLU A 264 -2.61 -20.80 -10.83
CA GLU A 264 -2.19 -21.93 -11.64
C GLU A 264 -0.75 -22.36 -11.32
N LYS A 265 -0.33 -23.54 -11.81
CA LYS A 265 1.01 -24.09 -11.53
C LYS A 265 2.16 -23.20 -12.02
N ASP A 266 1.92 -22.36 -13.02
CA ASP A 266 2.88 -21.39 -13.58
C ASP A 266 2.83 -20.02 -12.86
N GLY A 267 2.02 -19.92 -11.80
CA GLY A 267 1.79 -18.70 -11.02
C GLY A 267 0.83 -17.70 -11.67
N THR A 268 0.31 -17.98 -12.88
CA THR A 268 -0.72 -17.13 -13.49
C THR A 268 -2.03 -17.22 -12.69
N ILE A 269 -2.84 -16.17 -12.79
CA ILE A 269 -4.14 -16.12 -12.11
C ILE A 269 -5.24 -16.41 -13.14
N SER A 270 -5.99 -17.49 -12.91
CA SER A 270 -7.16 -17.83 -13.70
C SER A 270 -8.45 -17.45 -12.96
N PHE A 271 -9.44 -16.96 -13.69
CA PHE A 271 -10.77 -16.72 -13.14
C PHE A 271 -11.83 -16.82 -14.23
N THR A 272 -13.07 -17.05 -13.80
CA THR A 272 -14.25 -17.14 -14.66
C THR A 272 -14.89 -15.76 -14.77
N ILE A 273 -15.31 -15.36 -15.97
CA ILE A 273 -16.04 -14.12 -16.22
C ILE A 273 -17.29 -14.47 -17.02
N PHE A 274 -18.45 -14.05 -16.55
CA PHE A 274 -19.65 -14.03 -17.38
C PHE A 274 -19.62 -12.80 -18.28
N ASP A 275 -19.33 -12.97 -19.57
CA ASP A 275 -19.38 -11.89 -20.55
C ASP A 275 -20.82 -11.65 -20.99
N GLN A 276 -21.39 -10.53 -20.57
CA GLN A 276 -22.75 -10.15 -20.94
C GLN A 276 -22.90 -9.87 -22.44
N GLY A 277 -21.81 -9.52 -23.14
CA GLY A 277 -21.85 -9.25 -24.58
C GLY A 277 -22.11 -10.52 -25.40
N SER A 278 -21.36 -11.59 -25.12
CA SER A 278 -21.50 -12.89 -25.78
C SER A 278 -22.49 -13.84 -25.09
N GLY A 279 -22.85 -13.60 -23.83
CA GLY A 279 -23.65 -14.51 -23.01
C GLY A 279 -22.89 -15.79 -22.59
N GLN A 280 -21.55 -15.79 -22.70
CA GLN A 280 -20.71 -16.95 -22.42
C GLN A 280 -19.93 -16.80 -21.11
N LEU A 281 -19.64 -17.94 -20.48
CA LEU A 281 -18.68 -18.02 -19.40
C LEU A 281 -17.28 -18.23 -19.99
N LEU A 282 -16.39 -17.28 -19.73
CA LEU A 282 -15.00 -17.31 -20.16
C LEU A 282 -14.12 -17.63 -18.96
N ARG A 283 -13.31 -18.70 -19.02
CA ARG A 283 -12.23 -18.92 -18.05
C ARG A 283 -10.91 -18.53 -18.70
N LEU A 284 -10.25 -17.51 -18.17
CA LEU A 284 -9.07 -16.91 -18.76
C LEU A 284 -7.94 -16.82 -17.73
N ASN A 285 -6.71 -17.04 -18.20
CA ASN A 285 -5.49 -16.89 -17.40
C ASN A 285 -4.83 -15.54 -17.70
N PHE A 286 -4.24 -14.93 -16.67
CA PHE A 286 -3.57 -13.63 -16.71
C PHE A 286 -2.25 -13.67 -15.94
N ASP A 287 -1.23 -12.99 -16.46
CA ASP A 287 0.07 -12.86 -15.80
C ASP A 287 0.01 -11.87 -14.63
N LEU A 288 -0.86 -10.86 -14.74
CA LEU A 288 -1.05 -9.83 -13.74
C LEU A 288 -2.53 -9.41 -13.68
N VAL A 289 -3.06 -9.31 -12.47
CA VAL A 289 -4.41 -8.80 -12.21
C VAL A 289 -4.30 -7.52 -11.40
N VAL A 290 -4.97 -6.47 -11.86
CA VAL A 290 -4.97 -5.13 -11.26
C VAL A 290 -6.38 -4.80 -10.79
N LEU A 291 -6.56 -4.63 -9.48
CA LEU A 291 -7.84 -4.34 -8.86
C LEU A 291 -8.00 -2.83 -8.64
N THR A 292 -9.08 -2.26 -9.16
CA THR A 292 -9.49 -0.91 -8.78
C THR A 292 -10.34 -0.99 -7.52
N MET A 293 -9.68 -0.76 -6.39
CA MET A 293 -10.21 -0.93 -5.05
C MET A 293 -11.27 0.11 -4.70
N ALA A 294 -12.17 -0.26 -3.79
CA ALA A 294 -12.94 0.70 -3.03
C ALA A 294 -12.05 1.56 -2.15
N VAL A 295 -12.63 2.67 -1.70
CA VAL A 295 -11.94 3.65 -0.89
C VAL A 295 -12.79 4.04 0.30
N ASP A 296 -12.09 4.20 1.41
CA ASP A 296 -12.61 4.70 2.68
C ASP A 296 -11.96 6.06 2.99
N PRO A 297 -12.51 6.83 3.95
CA PRO A 297 -11.83 8.01 4.48
C PRO A 297 -10.41 7.67 4.97
N SER A 298 -9.50 8.64 4.90
CA SER A 298 -8.12 8.46 5.38
C SER A 298 -8.07 8.01 6.83
N GLU A 299 -7.02 7.29 7.21
CA GLU A 299 -6.72 6.98 8.61
C GLU A 299 -6.76 8.25 9.49
N GLY A 300 -7.35 8.14 10.68
CA GLY A 300 -7.56 9.27 11.59
C GLY A 300 -8.71 10.23 11.19
N ALA A 301 -9.35 10.10 10.02
CA ALA A 301 -10.41 11.02 9.60
C ALA A 301 -11.61 11.05 10.55
N ALA A 302 -11.94 9.91 11.15
CA ALA A 302 -13.02 9.79 12.14
C ALA A 302 -12.74 10.59 13.41
N GLU A 303 -11.51 10.49 13.92
CA GLU A 303 -11.05 11.21 15.11
C GLU A 303 -10.98 12.71 14.83
N LEU A 304 -10.42 13.10 13.69
CA LEU A 304 -10.38 14.50 13.27
C LEU A 304 -11.79 15.09 13.13
N ALA A 305 -12.73 14.36 12.52
CA ALA A 305 -14.11 14.81 12.42
C ALA A 305 -14.75 15.04 13.80
N HIS A 306 -14.48 14.15 14.77
CA HIS A 306 -14.93 14.31 16.15
C HIS A 306 -14.32 15.56 16.82
N MET A 307 -13.01 15.76 16.70
CA MET A 307 -12.30 16.94 17.23
C MET A 307 -12.86 18.24 16.67
N LEU A 308 -13.21 18.25 15.37
CA LEU A 308 -13.74 19.43 14.68
C LEU A 308 -15.26 19.61 14.81
N GLY A 309 -15.97 18.65 15.42
CA GLY A 309 -17.43 18.68 15.52
C GLY A 309 -18.16 18.52 14.18
N VAL A 310 -17.56 17.80 13.22
CA VAL A 310 -18.08 17.58 11.87
C VAL A 310 -18.83 16.25 11.80
N ASP A 311 -20.07 16.30 11.30
CA ASP A 311 -20.88 15.09 11.06
C ASP A 311 -20.24 14.23 9.95
N ARG A 312 -20.52 12.92 9.96
CA ARG A 312 -20.04 11.97 8.93
C ARG A 312 -21.21 11.40 8.11
N SER A 313 -20.95 11.09 6.85
CA SER A 313 -21.89 10.39 5.98
C SER A 313 -21.94 8.89 6.34
N GLU A 314 -22.87 8.15 5.73
CA GLU A 314 -23.00 6.70 5.94
C GLU A 314 -21.72 5.94 5.55
N GLY A 315 -21.03 6.38 4.49
CA GLY A 315 -19.72 5.86 4.10
C GLY A 315 -18.55 6.38 4.95
N GLY A 316 -18.84 7.11 6.02
CA GLY A 316 -17.84 7.59 6.97
C GLY A 316 -17.06 8.84 6.54
N PHE A 317 -17.30 9.39 5.35
CA PHE A 317 -16.67 10.64 4.89
C PHE A 317 -17.21 11.86 5.66
N MET A 318 -16.45 12.95 5.72
CA MET A 318 -16.91 14.19 6.36
C MET A 318 -18.08 14.78 5.59
N LYS A 319 -19.15 15.13 6.29
CA LYS A 319 -20.42 15.50 5.70
C LYS A 319 -20.54 17.01 5.51
N GLU A 320 -20.91 17.41 4.32
CA GLU A 320 -21.27 18.79 4.02
C GLU A 320 -22.58 19.21 4.70
N LEU A 321 -22.76 20.53 4.86
CA LEU A 321 -23.95 21.11 5.45
C LEU A 321 -25.17 20.94 4.54
N HIS A 322 -24.99 21.15 3.24
CA HIS A 322 -26.03 20.89 2.24
C HIS A 322 -25.43 20.50 0.88
N PRO A 323 -25.83 19.36 0.27
CA PRO A 323 -25.19 18.81 -0.94
C PRO A 323 -25.09 19.76 -2.15
N LYS A 324 -26.02 20.72 -2.26
CA LYS A 324 -26.10 21.68 -3.38
C LYS A 324 -25.73 23.12 -3.01
N LEU A 325 -26.28 23.65 -1.92
CA LEU A 325 -26.14 25.05 -1.52
C LEU A 325 -24.84 25.33 -0.78
N GLU A 326 -24.36 24.37 0.01
CA GLU A 326 -23.20 24.53 0.88
C GLU A 326 -22.33 23.26 0.86
N PRO A 327 -21.75 22.90 -0.30
CA PRO A 327 -21.09 21.60 -0.51
C PRO A 327 -19.73 21.47 0.20
N VAL A 328 -19.15 22.58 0.66
CA VAL A 328 -17.85 22.62 1.35
C VAL A 328 -17.96 23.11 2.80
N ASN A 329 -19.13 23.58 3.21
CA ASN A 329 -19.35 24.03 4.59
C ASN A 329 -19.75 22.82 5.43
N THR A 330 -19.46 22.87 6.72
CA THR A 330 -19.93 21.86 7.67
C THR A 330 -20.92 22.50 8.66
N LYS A 331 -21.52 21.67 9.51
CA LYS A 331 -22.35 22.14 10.63
C LYS A 331 -21.54 22.92 11.67
N ALA A 332 -20.25 22.59 11.84
CA ALA A 332 -19.33 23.33 12.70
C ALA A 332 -18.93 24.64 12.02
N ARG A 333 -19.30 25.77 12.63
CA ARG A 333 -18.94 27.09 12.07
C ARG A 333 -17.43 27.26 12.07
N GLY A 334 -16.90 27.80 10.98
CA GLY A 334 -15.46 27.97 10.78
C GLY A 334 -14.73 26.70 10.32
N VAL A 335 -15.42 25.56 10.21
CA VAL A 335 -14.84 24.31 9.68
C VAL A 335 -15.42 24.00 8.30
N PHE A 336 -14.53 23.78 7.34
CA PHE A 336 -14.84 23.49 5.95
C PHE A 336 -14.17 22.18 5.54
N ILE A 337 -14.67 21.56 4.46
CA ILE A 337 -14.16 20.30 3.93
C ILE A 337 -13.84 20.44 2.45
N ALA A 338 -12.80 19.75 2.00
CA ALA A 338 -12.39 19.78 0.60
C ALA A 338 -11.87 18.43 0.10
N GLY A 339 -12.10 18.17 -1.18
CA GLY A 339 -11.54 17.01 -1.86
C GLY A 339 -12.09 15.69 -1.33
N ALA A 340 -11.27 14.65 -1.35
CA ALA A 340 -11.73 13.30 -1.09
C ALA A 340 -12.06 13.01 0.38
N ALA A 341 -11.79 13.95 1.30
CA ALA A 341 -12.29 13.89 2.68
C ALA A 341 -13.83 13.93 2.75
N GLN A 342 -14.48 14.57 1.75
CA GLN A 342 -15.94 14.71 1.68
C GLN A 342 -16.62 13.56 0.92
N SER A 343 -15.98 13.04 -0.13
CA SER A 343 -16.48 11.90 -0.91
C SER A 343 -15.45 11.44 -1.95
N PRO A 344 -15.54 10.19 -2.45
CA PRO A 344 -14.71 9.75 -3.57
C PRO A 344 -14.96 10.58 -4.83
N LYS A 345 -13.91 11.25 -5.34
CA LYS A 345 -13.98 12.11 -6.52
C LYS A 345 -12.61 12.24 -7.19
N ASP A 346 -12.60 12.77 -8.41
CA ASP A 346 -11.39 12.97 -9.19
C ASP A 346 -10.64 14.25 -8.83
N ILE A 347 -9.42 14.39 -9.35
CA ILE A 347 -8.53 15.52 -9.07
C ILE A 347 -9.17 16.87 -9.45
N PRO A 348 -9.77 17.06 -10.64
CA PRO A 348 -10.43 18.32 -10.99
C PRO A 348 -11.52 18.72 -9.99
N SER A 349 -12.33 17.77 -9.54
CA SER A 349 -13.35 18.02 -8.51
C SER A 349 -12.71 18.41 -7.18
N CYS A 350 -11.66 17.69 -6.74
CA CYS A 350 -10.91 18.05 -5.53
C CYS A 350 -10.32 19.47 -5.58
N VAL A 351 -9.76 19.87 -6.73
CA VAL A 351 -9.22 21.22 -6.92
C VAL A 351 -10.34 22.27 -6.88
N SER A 352 -11.51 21.97 -7.45
CA SER A 352 -12.68 22.84 -7.36
C SER A 352 -13.14 23.02 -5.92
N ASP A 353 -13.23 21.94 -5.15
CA ASP A 353 -13.59 21.98 -3.74
C ASP A 353 -12.57 22.78 -2.92
N GLY A 354 -11.27 22.60 -3.16
CA GLY A 354 -10.23 23.37 -2.48
C GLY A 354 -10.38 24.89 -2.70
N LYS A 355 -10.69 25.30 -3.93
CA LYS A 355 -10.98 26.71 -4.24
C LYS A 355 -12.26 27.20 -3.55
N ALA A 356 -13.31 26.39 -3.56
CA ALA A 356 -14.57 26.73 -2.90
C ALA A 356 -14.41 26.85 -1.38
N ALA A 357 -13.73 25.90 -0.74
CA ALA A 357 -13.44 25.91 0.69
C ALA A 357 -12.57 27.11 1.08
N ALA A 358 -11.55 27.45 0.29
CA ALA A 358 -10.74 28.65 0.51
C ALA A 358 -11.58 29.94 0.45
N SER A 359 -12.51 30.04 -0.51
CA SER A 359 -13.43 31.18 -0.62
C SER A 359 -14.40 31.26 0.57
N ALA A 360 -14.93 30.12 1.01
CA ALA A 360 -15.85 30.04 2.14
C ALA A 360 -15.14 30.39 3.47
N ALA A 361 -13.96 29.84 3.70
CA ALA A 361 -13.10 30.16 4.83
C ALA A 361 -12.70 31.63 4.87
N SER A 362 -12.28 32.19 3.73
CA SER A 362 -11.95 33.62 3.63
C SER A 362 -13.17 34.50 3.95
N SER A 363 -14.35 34.14 3.44
CA SER A 363 -15.60 34.86 3.72
C SER A 363 -16.03 34.78 5.19
N HIS A 364 -15.64 33.72 5.88
CA HIS A 364 -15.87 33.56 7.31
C HIS A 364 -14.92 34.47 8.11
N VAL A 365 -13.62 34.39 7.84
CA VAL A 365 -12.58 35.15 8.56
C VAL A 365 -12.68 36.66 8.33
N LEU A 366 -13.02 37.11 7.11
CA LEU A 366 -13.07 38.53 6.76
C LEU A 366 -14.23 39.29 7.43
N LYS A 367 -15.24 38.60 7.97
CA LYS A 367 -16.39 39.25 8.60
C LYS A 367 -16.12 39.66 10.06
N GLY A 368 -14.92 39.39 10.59
CA GLY A 368 -14.64 39.41 12.02
C GLY A 368 -15.37 38.29 12.73
#